data_AF-A0A5C6RKY8-F1
#
_entry.id   AF-A0A5C6RKY8-F1
#
_cell.length_a   1.000
_cell.length_b   1.000
_cell.length_c   1.000
_cell.angle_alpha   90.00
_cell.angle_beta   90.00
_cell.angle_gamma   90.00
#
_symmetry.space_group_name_H-M   'P 1'
#
loop_
_entity.id
_entity.type
_entity.pdbx_description
1 polymer ?
#
loop_
_entity_poly.entity_id
_entity_poly.type
_entity_poly.pdbx_seq_one_letter_code
_entity_poly.pdbx_strand_id
1 'polypeptide(L)'
;MKVTLGFSPCPNDTFIFDALLHNKVDTEGLIFEPVIADVEELNQMAFRGALDVTKLSYHAFAHLLPEYALLHAGSALGNKVGPLLIAKSELSPQAITQARIAIPGKYTTANFLLALAYPEAAQKTELLFSEIEGAVLEGRFDAGLIIHENRFTYADKGLVKLADLGDFWERTTGMPIPLGGIVAKRSLPLPAQQRINRVLARSVAFALSYPEAPKAFVREHAQEMEEEVMYKHINLYVNEFTRDLGDTGRQAVAFLFDMAMQKGIIPQQELDIWIPLEQ
;
A
#
# COMPACT_ATOMS: atom_id res chain seq x y z
N MET A 1 -23.80 -8.34 -9.63
CA MET A 1 -23.19 -7.10 -10.19
C MET A 1 -21.74 -7.38 -10.45
N LYS A 2 -21.23 -7.07 -11.65
CA LYS A 2 -19.80 -7.19 -11.97
C LYS A 2 -19.04 -5.95 -11.49
N VAL A 3 -17.86 -6.14 -10.93
CA VAL A 3 -17.02 -5.08 -10.36
C VAL A 3 -15.57 -5.36 -10.73
N THR A 4 -14.91 -4.42 -11.42
CA THR A 4 -13.47 -4.52 -11.64
C THR A 4 -12.70 -4.24 -10.34
N LEU A 5 -11.73 -5.11 -10.00
CA LEU A 5 -10.98 -5.05 -8.74
C LEU A 5 -9.47 -5.04 -9.00
N GLY A 6 -8.82 -3.89 -8.80
CA GLY A 6 -7.37 -3.73 -8.88
C GLY A 6 -6.64 -4.07 -7.59
N PHE A 7 -5.61 -4.91 -7.63
CA PHE A 7 -4.72 -5.17 -6.48
C PHE A 7 -3.35 -5.66 -6.95
N SER A 8 -2.35 -5.62 -6.05
CA SER A 8 -0.99 -6.04 -6.42
C SER A 8 -0.80 -7.55 -6.29
N PRO A 9 0.17 -8.15 -7.00
CA PRO A 9 0.47 -9.58 -6.83
C PRO A 9 1.09 -9.92 -5.47
N CYS A 10 1.35 -8.92 -4.61
CA CYS A 10 2.03 -9.12 -3.34
C CYS A 10 1.27 -10.07 -2.40
N PRO A 11 1.97 -10.83 -1.54
CA PRO A 11 1.33 -11.84 -0.70
C PRO A 11 0.19 -11.33 0.18
N ASN A 12 0.30 -10.12 0.73
CA ASN A 12 -0.74 -9.55 1.58
C ASN A 12 -2.06 -9.29 0.81
N ASP A 13 -1.99 -8.93 -0.47
CA ASP A 13 -3.18 -8.62 -1.28
C ASP A 13 -3.85 -9.90 -1.75
N THR A 14 -3.08 -10.82 -2.33
CA THR A 14 -3.59 -12.13 -2.75
C THR A 14 -4.18 -12.90 -1.57
N PHE A 15 -3.58 -12.77 -0.38
CA PHE A 15 -4.12 -13.32 0.86
C PHE A 15 -5.51 -12.78 1.21
N ILE A 16 -5.73 -11.45 1.17
CA ILE A 16 -7.02 -10.86 1.57
C ILE A 16 -8.10 -10.97 0.49
N PHE A 17 -7.73 -11.08 -0.79
CA PHE A 17 -8.68 -11.13 -1.91
C PHE A 17 -9.02 -12.56 -2.36
N ASP A 18 -8.25 -13.57 -1.96
CA ASP A 18 -8.50 -14.97 -2.35
C ASP A 18 -9.95 -15.42 -2.09
N ALA A 19 -10.48 -15.15 -0.90
CA ALA A 19 -11.77 -15.70 -0.52
C ALA A 19 -12.94 -15.08 -1.30
N LEU A 20 -12.90 -13.79 -1.58
CA LEU A 20 -13.91 -13.11 -2.41
C LEU A 20 -13.77 -13.41 -3.91
N LEU A 21 -12.55 -13.64 -4.42
CA LEU A 21 -12.33 -13.99 -5.82
C LEU A 21 -12.76 -15.43 -6.12
N HIS A 22 -12.54 -16.35 -5.19
CA HIS A 22 -12.81 -17.78 -5.36
C HIS A 22 -14.12 -18.24 -4.73
N ASN A 23 -15.02 -17.31 -4.37
CA ASN A 23 -16.33 -17.60 -3.76
C ASN A 23 -16.24 -18.50 -2.51
N LYS A 24 -15.16 -18.37 -1.73
CA LYS A 24 -14.99 -19.06 -0.44
C LYS A 24 -15.79 -18.40 0.69
N VAL A 25 -16.33 -17.21 0.42
CA VAL A 25 -17.28 -16.48 1.26
C VAL A 25 -18.49 -16.05 0.43
N ASP A 26 -19.61 -15.75 1.08
CA ASP A 26 -20.75 -15.12 0.41
C ASP A 26 -20.32 -13.77 -0.19
N THR A 27 -20.51 -13.57 -1.48
CA THR A 27 -20.18 -12.33 -2.19
C THR A 27 -21.38 -11.39 -2.33
N GLU A 28 -22.54 -11.77 -1.78
CA GLU A 28 -23.79 -11.01 -1.86
C GLU A 28 -24.20 -10.68 -3.31
N GLY A 29 -23.90 -11.60 -4.23
CA GLY A 29 -24.16 -11.46 -5.67
C GLY A 29 -23.20 -10.52 -6.41
N LEU A 30 -22.08 -10.14 -5.80
CA LEU A 30 -20.96 -9.48 -6.47
C LEU A 30 -20.13 -10.52 -7.25
N ILE A 31 -19.66 -10.13 -8.43
CA ILE A 31 -18.71 -10.88 -9.25
C ILE A 31 -17.53 -9.95 -9.47
N PHE A 32 -16.37 -10.31 -8.94
CA PHE A 32 -15.16 -9.51 -9.06
C PHE A 32 -14.35 -9.94 -10.29
N GLU A 33 -13.92 -8.97 -11.09
CA GLU A 33 -13.05 -9.17 -12.24
C GLU A 33 -11.66 -8.63 -11.86
N PRO A 34 -10.69 -9.50 -11.52
CA PRO A 34 -9.41 -9.08 -10.97
C PRO A 34 -8.54 -8.42 -12.04
N VAL A 35 -7.88 -7.33 -11.66
CA VAL A 35 -6.80 -6.68 -12.41
C VAL A 35 -5.58 -6.66 -11.51
N ILE A 36 -4.60 -7.52 -11.81
CA ILE A 36 -3.38 -7.68 -11.01
C ILE A 36 -2.27 -6.87 -11.67
N ALA A 37 -1.75 -5.86 -10.96
CA ALA A 37 -0.75 -4.94 -11.48
C ALA A 37 0.15 -4.38 -10.36
N ASP A 38 1.29 -3.80 -10.72
CA ASP A 38 2.13 -3.08 -9.76
C ASP A 38 1.37 -1.92 -9.08
N VAL A 39 1.75 -1.56 -7.84
CA VAL A 39 1.06 -0.52 -7.08
C VAL A 39 1.08 0.84 -7.77
N GLU A 40 2.17 1.22 -8.44
CA GLU A 40 2.21 2.48 -9.18
C GLU A 40 1.38 2.38 -10.46
N GLU A 41 1.36 1.23 -11.13
CA GLU A 41 0.45 1.00 -12.25
C GLU A 41 -1.03 1.13 -11.84
N LEU A 42 -1.42 0.58 -10.68
CA LEU A 42 -2.75 0.74 -10.10
C LEU A 42 -3.05 2.21 -9.75
N ASN A 43 -2.08 2.94 -9.19
CA ASN A 43 -2.20 4.39 -8.97
C ASN A 43 -2.54 5.10 -10.29
N GLN A 44 -1.78 4.82 -11.36
CA GLN A 44 -2.00 5.40 -12.68
C GLN A 44 -3.34 4.99 -13.30
N MET A 45 -3.78 3.74 -13.13
CA MET A 45 -5.11 3.28 -13.56
C MET A 45 -6.24 4.03 -12.86
N ALA A 46 -6.07 4.33 -11.57
CA ALA A 46 -7.07 5.09 -10.82
C ALA A 46 -7.16 6.55 -11.27
N PHE A 47 -6.03 7.20 -11.58
CA PHE A 47 -6.01 8.53 -12.21
C PHE A 47 -6.75 8.58 -13.55
N ARG A 48 -6.82 7.45 -14.27
CA ARG A 48 -7.61 7.31 -15.50
C ARG A 48 -9.07 6.90 -15.25
N GLY A 49 -9.48 6.69 -14.00
CA GLY A 49 -10.82 6.20 -13.66
C GLY A 49 -11.11 4.78 -14.18
N ALA A 50 -10.09 3.94 -14.37
CA ALA A 50 -10.23 2.68 -15.09
C ALA A 50 -10.89 1.54 -14.28
N LEU A 51 -10.86 1.60 -12.95
CA LEU A 51 -11.24 0.49 -12.06
C LEU A 51 -12.37 0.90 -11.12
N ASP A 52 -13.32 0.01 -10.87
CA ASP A 52 -14.46 0.28 -9.97
C ASP A 52 -14.04 0.25 -8.50
N VAL A 53 -13.18 -0.71 -8.16
CA VAL A 53 -12.54 -0.86 -6.86
C VAL A 53 -11.06 -1.10 -7.10
N THR A 54 -10.19 -0.46 -6.33
CA THR A 54 -8.75 -0.68 -6.48
C THR A 54 -8.01 -0.43 -5.18
N LYS A 55 -6.94 -1.19 -4.96
CA LYS A 55 -5.89 -0.81 -4.02
C LYS A 55 -5.20 0.44 -4.55
N LEU A 56 -4.92 1.38 -3.64
CA LEU A 56 -4.11 2.55 -3.90
C LEU A 56 -3.11 2.79 -2.77
N SER A 57 -2.00 3.42 -3.13
CA SER A 57 -1.22 4.16 -2.15
C SER A 57 -2.07 5.29 -1.56
N TYR A 58 -2.03 5.48 -0.24
CA TYR A 58 -2.74 6.59 0.41
C TYR A 58 -2.35 7.96 -0.16
N HIS A 59 -1.08 8.14 -0.55
CA HIS A 59 -0.64 9.36 -1.23
C HIS A 59 -1.33 9.57 -2.59
N ALA A 60 -1.43 8.53 -3.43
CA ALA A 60 -2.20 8.59 -4.67
C ALA A 60 -3.68 8.89 -4.42
N PHE A 61 -4.28 8.18 -3.44
CA PHE A 61 -5.68 8.37 -3.08
C PHE A 61 -6.00 9.79 -2.61
N ALA A 62 -5.06 10.47 -1.96
CA ALA A 62 -5.24 11.85 -1.54
C ALA A 62 -5.46 12.83 -2.71
N HIS A 63 -5.02 12.49 -3.92
CA HIS A 63 -5.32 13.25 -5.15
C HIS A 63 -6.62 12.83 -5.84
N LEU A 64 -7.24 11.75 -5.38
CA LEU A 64 -8.38 11.06 -6.00
C LEU A 64 -9.62 11.01 -5.10
N LEU A 65 -9.66 11.85 -4.07
CA LEU A 65 -10.82 11.99 -3.18
C LEU A 65 -12.12 12.34 -3.94
N PRO A 66 -12.13 13.13 -5.02
CA PRO A 66 -13.37 13.38 -5.79
C PRO A 66 -13.90 12.14 -6.52
N GLU A 67 -13.02 11.24 -6.96
CA GLU A 67 -13.38 10.09 -7.78
C GLU A 67 -13.67 8.84 -6.96
N TYR A 68 -12.96 8.67 -5.83
CA TYR A 68 -13.03 7.47 -5.00
C TYR A 68 -13.31 7.79 -3.53
N ALA A 69 -13.85 6.80 -2.83
CA ALA A 69 -14.02 6.79 -1.38
C ALA A 69 -13.35 5.54 -0.80
N LEU A 70 -12.73 5.69 0.37
CA LEU A 70 -12.02 4.62 1.05
C LEU A 70 -13.00 3.63 1.69
N LEU A 71 -12.74 2.33 1.48
CA LEU A 71 -13.39 1.26 2.21
C LEU A 71 -12.81 1.15 3.62
N HIS A 72 -13.63 0.71 4.58
CA HIS A 72 -13.19 0.51 5.97
C HIS A 72 -12.31 -0.74 6.12
N ALA A 73 -12.41 -1.70 5.20
CA ALA A 73 -11.62 -2.92 5.16
C ALA A 73 -10.57 -2.92 4.03
N GLY A 74 -9.54 -3.73 4.21
CA GLY A 74 -8.48 -4.04 3.23
C GLY A 74 -7.25 -3.14 3.30
N SER A 75 -7.19 -2.21 4.25
CA SER A 75 -6.04 -1.32 4.38
C SER A 75 -4.77 -2.02 4.88
N ALA A 76 -3.63 -1.67 4.28
CA ALA A 76 -2.30 -1.92 4.81
C ALA A 76 -1.89 -0.70 5.64
N LEU A 77 -2.06 -0.82 6.96
CA LEU A 77 -1.77 0.22 7.94
C LEU A 77 -1.20 -0.45 9.19
N GLY A 78 -0.26 0.19 9.89
CA GLY A 78 0.27 -0.37 11.13
C GLY A 78 1.50 0.35 11.64
N ASN A 79 2.13 -0.26 12.64
CA ASN A 79 3.40 0.18 13.20
C ASN A 79 4.54 -0.70 12.67
N LYS A 80 5.70 -0.11 12.40
CA LYS A 80 6.91 -0.74 11.87
C LYS A 80 6.71 -1.39 10.50
N VAL A 81 5.64 -1.04 9.79
CA VAL A 81 5.30 -1.55 8.46
C VAL A 81 5.87 -0.70 7.33
N GLY A 82 6.54 0.41 7.64
CA GLY A 82 6.98 1.39 6.65
C GLY A 82 8.09 0.92 5.68
N PRO A 83 8.31 1.70 4.61
CA PRO A 83 9.33 1.43 3.60
C PRO A 83 10.73 1.76 4.11
N LEU A 84 11.73 1.14 3.49
CA LEU A 84 13.13 1.30 3.87
C LEU A 84 13.91 2.04 2.79
N LEU A 85 14.77 2.96 3.20
CA LEU A 85 15.80 3.51 2.33
C LEU A 85 17.08 2.68 2.51
N ILE A 86 17.60 2.14 1.42
CA ILE A 86 18.76 1.24 1.42
C ILE A 86 19.89 1.76 0.51
N ALA A 87 21.11 1.30 0.73
CA ALA A 87 22.27 1.56 -0.12
C ALA A 87 23.31 0.43 -0.03
N LYS A 88 24.38 0.52 -0.84
CA LYS A 88 25.54 -0.39 -0.75
C LYS A 88 26.39 -0.19 0.51
N SER A 89 26.36 0.99 1.08
CA SER A 89 27.13 1.38 2.26
C SER A 89 26.44 2.53 2.96
N GLU A 90 26.82 2.77 4.21
CA GLU A 90 26.30 3.89 5.00
C GLU A 90 26.49 5.23 4.26
N LEU A 91 25.45 6.06 4.27
CA LEU A 91 25.46 7.42 3.75
C LEU A 91 25.13 8.39 4.88
N SER A 92 25.86 9.52 4.94
CA SER A 92 25.49 10.60 5.85
C SER A 92 24.16 11.23 5.43
N PRO A 93 23.43 11.89 6.35
CA PRO A 93 22.21 12.62 5.99
C PRO A 93 22.40 13.60 4.83
N GLN A 94 23.54 14.29 4.78
CA GLN A 94 23.89 15.21 3.68
C GLN A 94 24.17 14.47 2.36
N ALA A 95 24.77 13.28 2.41
CA ALA A 95 24.98 12.47 1.22
C ALA A 95 23.65 11.95 0.65
N ILE A 96 22.69 11.61 1.52
CA ILE A 96 21.35 11.17 1.10
C ILE A 96 20.63 12.27 0.31
N THR A 97 20.73 13.54 0.72
CA THR A 97 20.06 14.63 -0.01
C THR A 97 20.62 14.88 -1.41
N GLN A 98 21.87 14.48 -1.67
CA GLN A 98 22.53 14.60 -2.97
C GLN A 98 22.52 13.30 -3.79
N ALA A 99 22.06 12.20 -3.20
CA ALA A 99 22.06 10.87 -3.81
C ALA A 99 21.07 10.76 -4.97
N ARG A 100 21.42 9.97 -5.98
CA ARG A 100 20.45 9.46 -6.98
C ARG A 100 19.65 8.34 -6.32
N ILE A 101 18.36 8.58 -6.07
CA ILE A 101 17.49 7.65 -5.36
C ILE A 101 16.50 6.99 -6.33
N ALA A 102 16.57 5.67 -6.45
CA ALA A 102 15.53 4.89 -7.11
C ALA A 102 14.29 4.79 -6.20
N ILE A 103 13.10 5.09 -6.73
CA ILE A 103 11.83 5.05 -6.00
C ILE A 103 10.82 4.14 -6.72
N PRO A 104 9.87 3.51 -6.00
CA PRO A 104 8.94 2.53 -6.59
C PRO A 104 7.74 3.18 -7.29
N GLY A 105 7.71 4.51 -7.36
CA GLY A 105 6.63 5.26 -8.00
C GLY A 105 6.42 6.61 -7.34
N LYS A 106 6.07 7.62 -8.15
CA LYS A 106 5.89 9.00 -7.72
C LYS A 106 4.75 9.15 -6.72
N TYR A 107 3.64 8.45 -6.93
CA TYR A 107 2.43 8.57 -6.10
C TYR A 107 2.35 7.53 -4.98
N THR A 108 3.41 6.76 -4.77
CA THR A 108 3.50 5.84 -3.63
C THR A 108 3.55 6.60 -2.31
N THR A 109 2.97 6.02 -1.26
CA THR A 109 3.10 6.55 0.11
C THR A 109 4.55 6.44 0.59
N ALA A 110 5.34 5.53 0.02
CA ALA A 110 6.76 5.45 0.29
C ALA A 110 7.50 6.70 -0.17
N ASN A 111 7.27 7.16 -1.40
CA ASN A 111 7.90 8.39 -1.88
C ASN A 111 7.44 9.64 -1.10
N PHE A 112 6.18 9.66 -0.65
CA PHE A 112 5.68 10.69 0.27
C PHE A 112 6.50 10.73 1.56
N LEU A 113 6.69 9.58 2.22
CA LEU A 113 7.49 9.50 3.44
C LEU A 113 8.96 9.88 3.21
N LEU A 114 9.54 9.50 2.07
CA LEU A 114 10.89 9.89 1.70
C LEU A 114 11.00 11.42 1.58
N ALA A 115 10.01 12.07 0.95
CA ALA A 115 9.97 13.53 0.84
C ALA A 115 9.79 14.23 2.19
N LEU A 116 9.10 13.61 3.15
CA LEU A 116 8.98 14.15 4.51
C LEU A 116 10.29 14.02 5.30
N ALA A 117 10.96 12.86 5.21
CA ALA A 117 12.19 12.60 5.94
C ALA A 117 13.40 13.34 5.36
N TYR A 118 13.45 13.46 4.03
CA TYR A 118 14.55 14.09 3.29
C TYR A 118 14.00 15.06 2.23
N PRO A 119 13.46 16.22 2.65
CA PRO A 119 12.82 17.18 1.73
C PRO A 119 13.76 17.75 0.67
N GLU A 120 15.07 17.76 0.94
CA GLU A 120 16.09 18.23 -0.01
C GLU A 120 16.55 17.16 -1.01
N ALA A 121 16.13 15.89 -0.84
CA ALA A 121 16.48 14.80 -1.75
C ALA A 121 15.70 14.92 -3.07
N ALA A 122 16.24 15.69 -4.02
CA ALA A 122 15.56 16.02 -5.27
C ALA A 122 15.79 15.02 -6.41
N GLN A 123 16.89 14.26 -6.39
CA GLN A 123 17.28 13.37 -7.49
C GLN A 123 16.61 12.00 -7.38
N LYS A 124 15.31 11.94 -7.69
CA LYS A 124 14.51 10.71 -7.62
C LYS A 124 14.21 10.19 -9.02
N THR A 125 14.26 8.88 -9.22
CA THR A 125 13.87 8.23 -10.48
C THR A 125 12.99 7.03 -10.20
N GLU A 126 11.86 6.95 -10.90
CA GLU A 126 10.91 5.85 -10.78
C GLU A 126 11.45 4.60 -11.46
N LEU A 127 11.42 3.48 -10.75
CA LEU A 127 11.68 2.13 -11.27
C LEU A 127 10.58 1.20 -10.77
N LEU A 128 10.42 0.05 -11.43
CA LEU A 128 9.61 -1.03 -10.85
C LEU A 128 10.24 -1.45 -9.52
N PHE A 129 9.43 -1.70 -8.48
CA PHE A 129 9.97 -1.94 -7.13
C PHE A 129 10.99 -3.10 -7.10
N SER A 130 10.75 -4.14 -7.91
CA SER A 130 11.60 -5.33 -8.03
C SER A 130 12.97 -5.04 -8.66
N GLU A 131 13.13 -3.92 -9.37
CA GLU A 131 14.39 -3.52 -10.02
C GLU A 131 15.27 -2.65 -9.11
N ILE A 132 14.72 -2.09 -8.02
CA ILE A 132 15.39 -1.07 -7.20
C ILE A 132 16.67 -1.62 -6.56
N GLU A 133 16.59 -2.78 -5.90
CA GLU A 133 17.77 -3.38 -5.24
C GLU A 133 18.88 -3.68 -6.25
N GLY A 134 18.52 -4.24 -7.41
CA GLY A 134 19.47 -4.51 -8.50
C GLY A 134 20.14 -3.22 -9.01
N ALA A 135 19.35 -2.16 -9.19
CA ALA A 135 19.86 -0.87 -9.66
C ALA A 135 20.85 -0.22 -8.67
N VAL A 136 20.63 -0.40 -7.37
CA VAL A 136 21.57 0.03 -6.31
C VAL A 136 22.83 -0.85 -6.33
N LEU A 137 22.67 -2.18 -6.40
CA LEU A 137 23.78 -3.15 -6.48
C LEU A 137 24.67 -2.96 -7.73
N GLU A 138 24.12 -2.47 -8.83
CA GLU A 138 24.85 -2.14 -10.05
C GLU A 138 25.53 -0.76 -9.98
N GLY A 139 25.20 0.07 -8.98
CA GLY A 139 25.73 1.44 -8.85
C GLY A 139 25.09 2.45 -9.81
N ARG A 140 23.98 2.07 -10.48
CA ARG A 140 23.17 3.01 -11.26
C ARG A 140 22.53 4.08 -10.37
N PHE A 141 22.20 3.70 -9.15
CA PHE A 141 21.68 4.59 -8.10
C PHE A 141 22.52 4.46 -6.83
N ASP A 142 22.56 5.54 -6.06
CA ASP A 142 23.33 5.62 -4.82
C ASP A 142 22.51 5.08 -3.63
N ALA A 143 21.19 5.23 -3.69
CA ALA A 143 20.24 4.67 -2.73
C ALA A 143 18.95 4.19 -3.44
N GLY A 144 18.20 3.33 -2.76
CA GLY A 144 16.94 2.78 -3.24
C GLY A 144 15.89 2.78 -2.15
N LEU A 145 14.68 3.22 -2.50
CA LEU A 145 13.53 3.16 -1.62
C LEU A 145 12.76 1.87 -1.89
N ILE A 146 12.86 0.91 -0.98
CA ILE A 146 12.25 -0.41 -1.13
C ILE A 146 10.93 -0.51 -0.36
N ILE A 147 10.03 -1.31 -0.92
CA ILE A 147 8.72 -1.66 -0.38
C ILE A 147 8.58 -3.18 -0.38
N HIS A 148 7.43 -3.67 0.09
CA HIS A 148 7.05 -5.07 0.05
C HIS A 148 8.06 -6.03 0.71
N GLU A 149 8.27 -7.22 0.13
CA GLU A 149 9.10 -8.28 0.68
C GLU A 149 10.59 -7.93 0.75
N ASN A 150 11.06 -6.98 -0.07
CA ASN A 150 12.47 -6.59 -0.14
C ASN A 150 13.02 -6.13 1.22
N ARG A 151 12.14 -5.66 2.12
CA ARG A 151 12.52 -5.30 3.49
C ARG A 151 13.09 -6.46 4.30
N PHE A 152 12.80 -7.70 3.92
CA PHE A 152 13.28 -8.92 4.58
C PHE A 152 14.54 -9.47 3.92
N THR A 153 14.79 -9.15 2.65
CA THR A 153 15.84 -9.78 1.82
C THR A 153 17.02 -8.87 1.47
N TYR A 154 16.91 -7.54 1.65
CA TYR A 154 17.95 -6.60 1.22
C TYR A 154 19.31 -6.88 1.86
N ALA A 155 19.31 -7.29 3.13
CA ALA A 155 20.53 -7.57 3.89
C ALA A 155 21.30 -8.77 3.33
N ASP A 156 20.59 -9.81 2.85
CA ASP A 156 21.19 -11.00 2.26
C ASP A 156 21.92 -10.68 0.95
N LYS A 157 21.54 -9.57 0.30
CA LYS A 157 22.19 -9.03 -0.90
C LYS A 157 23.37 -8.10 -0.59
N GLY A 158 23.71 -7.91 0.70
CA GLY A 158 24.79 -7.03 1.15
C GLY A 158 24.43 -5.54 1.16
N LEU A 159 23.15 -5.20 1.06
CA LEU A 159 22.68 -3.81 1.17
C LEU A 159 22.48 -3.44 2.65
N VAL A 160 22.68 -2.17 2.97
CA VAL A 160 22.47 -1.62 4.31
C VAL A 160 21.24 -0.74 4.35
N LYS A 161 20.56 -0.71 5.50
CA LYS A 161 19.42 0.18 5.74
C LYS A 161 19.91 1.53 6.23
N LEU A 162 19.67 2.57 5.43
CA LEU A 162 19.96 3.96 5.78
C LEU A 162 18.88 4.54 6.69
N ALA A 163 17.60 4.25 6.40
CA ALA A 163 16.48 4.75 7.17
C ALA A 163 15.28 3.78 7.12
N ASP A 164 14.54 3.71 8.23
CA ASP A 164 13.21 3.13 8.29
C ASP A 164 12.20 4.27 8.32
N LEU A 165 11.46 4.45 7.22
CA LEU A 165 10.55 5.58 7.10
C LEU A 165 9.24 5.38 7.86
N GLY A 166 8.93 4.14 8.25
CA GLY A 166 7.85 3.85 9.20
C GLY A 166 8.22 4.29 10.62
N ASP A 167 9.42 3.93 11.07
CA ASP A 167 9.95 4.39 12.37
C ASP A 167 10.05 5.92 12.42
N PHE A 168 10.53 6.55 11.35
CA PHE A 168 10.54 8.02 11.24
C PHE A 168 9.13 8.61 11.42
N TRP A 169 8.12 8.06 10.75
CA TRP A 169 6.73 8.51 10.86
C TRP A 169 6.20 8.36 12.28
N GLU A 170 6.35 7.18 12.87
CA GLU A 170 5.86 6.90 14.23
C GLU A 170 6.53 7.79 15.28
N ARG A 171 7.84 8.00 15.18
CA ARG A 171 8.57 8.85 16.12
C ARG A 171 8.20 10.33 16.02
N THR A 172 7.84 10.79 14.82
CA THR A 172 7.52 12.20 14.58
C THR A 172 6.04 12.52 14.80
N THR A 173 5.15 11.53 14.66
CA THR A 173 3.70 11.75 14.70
C THR A 173 2.99 11.03 15.85
N GLY A 174 3.57 9.94 16.36
CA GLY A 174 2.92 9.03 17.31
C GLY A 174 1.81 8.16 16.68
N MET A 175 1.61 8.23 15.36
CA MET A 175 0.52 7.54 14.67
C MET A 175 1.02 6.32 13.89
N PRO A 176 0.21 5.25 13.74
CA PRO A 176 0.52 4.20 12.78
C PRO A 176 0.53 4.77 11.36
N ILE A 177 1.29 4.15 10.45
CA ILE A 177 1.46 4.65 9.08
C ILE A 177 0.44 4.01 8.11
N PRO A 178 -0.43 4.81 7.46
CA PRO A 178 -1.22 4.33 6.32
C PRO A 178 -0.32 4.13 5.10
N LEU A 179 -0.28 2.93 4.51
CA LEU A 179 0.53 2.66 3.32
C LEU A 179 -0.32 2.51 2.06
N GLY A 180 -1.32 1.64 2.11
CA GLY A 180 -2.30 1.50 1.04
C GLY A 180 -3.69 1.18 1.55
N GLY A 181 -4.70 1.62 0.81
CA GLY A 181 -6.11 1.42 1.13
C GLY A 181 -6.87 0.88 -0.08
N ILE A 182 -8.01 0.24 0.17
CA ILE A 182 -8.91 -0.18 -0.91
C ILE A 182 -9.97 0.90 -1.07
N VAL A 183 -10.11 1.40 -2.29
CA VAL A 183 -11.04 2.48 -2.60
C VAL A 183 -12.08 2.01 -3.61
N ALA A 184 -13.29 2.55 -3.52
CA ALA A 184 -14.37 2.32 -4.46
C ALA A 184 -14.76 3.62 -5.14
N LYS A 185 -15.09 3.56 -6.44
CA LYS A 185 -15.57 4.73 -7.19
C LYS A 185 -16.82 5.30 -6.52
N ARG A 186 -16.85 6.63 -6.34
CA ARG A 186 -18.03 7.33 -5.80
C ARG A 186 -19.26 7.21 -6.70
N SER A 187 -19.07 6.99 -8.00
CA SER A 187 -20.15 6.79 -8.96
C SER A 187 -20.88 5.45 -8.81
N LEU A 188 -20.33 4.49 -8.05
CA LEU A 188 -21.06 3.27 -7.70
C LEU A 188 -22.22 3.61 -6.76
N PRO A 189 -23.39 2.96 -6.87
CA PRO A 189 -24.46 3.14 -5.90
C PRO A 189 -23.99 2.87 -4.47
N LEU A 190 -24.40 3.69 -3.49
CA LEU A 190 -24.00 3.53 -2.09
C LEU A 190 -24.24 2.09 -1.56
N PRO A 191 -25.38 1.42 -1.84
CA PRO A 191 -25.57 0.02 -1.42
C PRO A 191 -24.55 -0.95 -2.02
N ALA A 192 -24.00 -0.66 -3.21
CA ALA A 192 -22.93 -1.46 -3.80
C ALA A 192 -21.59 -1.23 -3.09
N GLN A 193 -21.24 0.03 -2.78
CA GLN A 193 -20.02 0.37 -2.04
C GLN A 193 -20.01 -0.30 -0.65
N GLN A 194 -21.11 -0.22 0.09
CA GLN A 194 -21.26 -0.84 1.41
C GLN A 194 -21.19 -2.37 1.34
N ARG A 195 -21.80 -2.97 0.30
CA ARG A 195 -21.69 -4.41 0.04
C ARG A 195 -20.27 -4.85 -0.25
N ILE A 196 -19.54 -4.11 -1.08
CA ILE A 196 -18.12 -4.37 -1.39
C ILE A 196 -17.31 -4.34 -0.09
N ASN A 197 -17.51 -3.34 0.76
CA ASN A 197 -16.83 -3.24 2.07
C ASN A 197 -17.10 -4.46 2.96
N ARG A 198 -18.36 -4.89 3.10
CA ARG A 198 -18.71 -6.09 3.89
C ARG A 198 -18.09 -7.36 3.34
N VAL A 199 -18.15 -7.56 2.02
CA VAL A 199 -17.59 -8.76 1.37
C VAL A 199 -16.07 -8.78 1.52
N LEU A 200 -15.40 -7.64 1.40
CA LEU A 200 -13.97 -7.52 1.65
C LEU A 200 -13.61 -7.81 3.11
N ALA A 201 -14.32 -7.23 4.08
CA ALA A 201 -14.13 -7.52 5.50
C ALA A 201 -14.32 -9.02 5.81
N ARG A 202 -15.32 -9.66 5.18
CA ARG A 202 -15.58 -11.10 5.28
C ARG A 202 -14.44 -11.92 4.67
N SER A 203 -13.89 -11.50 3.54
CA SER A 203 -12.74 -12.13 2.89
C SER A 203 -11.48 -12.07 3.76
N VAL A 204 -11.18 -10.91 4.34
CA VAL A 204 -10.06 -10.73 5.28
C VAL A 204 -10.25 -11.63 6.50
N ALA A 205 -11.44 -11.62 7.11
CA ALA A 205 -11.73 -12.45 8.27
C ALA A 205 -11.61 -13.96 7.98
N PHE A 206 -12.01 -14.39 6.79
CA PHE A 206 -11.84 -15.77 6.32
C PHE A 206 -10.36 -16.12 6.20
N ALA A 207 -9.56 -15.28 5.51
CA ALA A 207 -8.13 -15.53 5.32
C ALA A 207 -7.37 -15.60 6.65
N LEU A 208 -7.69 -14.72 7.61
CA LEU A 208 -7.13 -14.75 8.96
C LEU A 208 -7.53 -16.00 9.76
N SER A 209 -8.76 -16.50 9.56
CA SER A 209 -9.24 -17.72 10.24
C SER A 209 -8.69 -19.01 9.60
N TYR A 210 -8.36 -18.95 8.31
CA TYR A 210 -7.89 -20.09 7.52
C TYR A 210 -6.66 -19.69 6.68
N PRO A 211 -5.50 -19.42 7.31
CA PRO A 211 -4.33 -18.84 6.62
C PRO A 211 -3.71 -19.76 5.55
N GLU A 212 -3.99 -21.07 5.58
CA GLU A 212 -3.56 -21.99 4.53
C GLU A 212 -4.48 -22.00 3.29
N ALA A 213 -5.72 -21.52 3.41
CA ALA A 213 -6.69 -21.51 2.31
C ALA A 213 -6.26 -20.65 1.10
N PRO A 214 -5.66 -19.45 1.26
CA PRO A 214 -5.17 -18.65 0.15
C PRO A 214 -3.81 -19.09 -0.38
N LYS A 215 -3.14 -20.06 0.25
CA LYS A 215 -1.72 -20.36 0.00
C LYS A 215 -1.40 -20.67 -1.47
N ALA A 216 -2.26 -21.42 -2.16
CA ALA A 216 -2.06 -21.73 -3.58
C ALA A 216 -2.11 -20.46 -4.45
N PHE A 217 -3.09 -19.59 -4.20
CA PHE A 217 -3.26 -18.34 -4.92
C PHE A 217 -2.14 -17.34 -4.62
N VAL A 218 -1.69 -17.27 -3.36
CA VAL A 218 -0.54 -16.44 -2.98
C VAL A 218 0.72 -16.89 -3.72
N ARG A 219 1.03 -18.20 -3.72
CA ARG A 219 2.22 -18.74 -4.42
C ARG A 219 2.17 -18.57 -5.93
N GLU A 220 0.99 -18.57 -6.54
CA GLU A 220 0.83 -18.35 -7.98
C GLU A 220 1.29 -16.95 -8.42
N HIS A 221 1.21 -15.97 -7.53
CA HIS A 221 1.45 -14.56 -7.85
C HIS A 221 2.67 -13.94 -7.16
N ALA A 222 3.17 -14.50 -6.06
CA ALA A 222 4.30 -13.95 -5.31
C ALA A 222 5.59 -13.94 -6.16
N GLN A 223 6.36 -12.85 -6.07
CA GLN A 223 7.70 -12.79 -6.68
C GLN A 223 8.72 -13.61 -5.89
N GLU A 224 8.63 -13.56 -4.56
CA GLU A 224 9.43 -14.38 -3.66
C GLU A 224 8.71 -15.70 -3.35
N MET A 225 9.41 -16.81 -3.61
CA MET A 225 8.87 -18.17 -3.48
C MET A 225 9.15 -18.77 -2.11
N GLU A 226 10.07 -18.19 -1.33
CA GLU A 226 10.34 -18.62 0.04
C GLU A 226 9.13 -18.36 0.95
N GLU A 227 8.48 -19.45 1.37
CA GLU A 227 7.25 -19.39 2.17
C GLU A 227 7.44 -18.58 3.46
N GLU A 228 8.61 -18.68 4.10
CA GLU A 228 8.88 -17.94 5.32
C GLU A 228 8.81 -16.42 5.10
N VAL A 229 9.33 -15.92 3.98
CA VAL A 229 9.28 -14.49 3.62
C VAL A 229 7.85 -14.08 3.30
N MET A 230 7.13 -14.91 2.56
CA MET A 230 5.72 -14.71 2.23
C MET A 230 4.84 -14.54 3.48
N TYR A 231 4.97 -15.42 4.47
CA TYR A 231 4.21 -15.30 5.72
C TYR A 231 4.70 -14.15 6.61
N LYS A 232 6.00 -13.83 6.65
CA LYS A 232 6.49 -12.60 7.31
C LYS A 232 5.85 -11.35 6.71
N HIS A 233 5.73 -11.31 5.39
CA HIS A 233 5.07 -10.22 4.67
C HIS A 233 3.58 -10.13 4.99
N ILE A 234 2.85 -11.25 4.92
CA ILE A 234 1.42 -11.30 5.27
C ILE A 234 1.21 -10.83 6.71
N ASN A 235 1.94 -11.41 7.68
CA ASN A 235 1.76 -11.10 9.11
C ASN A 235 2.11 -9.64 9.46
N LEU A 236 2.98 -9.02 8.67
CA LEU A 236 3.34 -7.62 8.85
C LEU A 236 2.23 -6.68 8.32
N TYR A 237 1.67 -6.98 7.15
CA TYR A 237 0.77 -6.06 6.43
C TYR A 237 -0.72 -6.38 6.59
N VAL A 238 -1.08 -7.59 7.01
CA VAL A 238 -2.46 -8.03 7.26
C VAL A 238 -2.68 -8.12 8.77
N ASN A 239 -3.44 -7.17 9.32
CA ASN A 239 -3.69 -7.06 10.75
C ASN A 239 -5.12 -6.53 11.02
N GLU A 240 -5.43 -6.13 12.26
CA GLU A 240 -6.75 -5.62 12.62
C GLU A 240 -7.19 -4.43 11.75
N PHE A 241 -6.27 -3.52 11.36
CA PHE A 241 -6.58 -2.40 10.46
C PHE A 241 -6.96 -2.85 9.05
N THR A 242 -6.51 -4.04 8.64
CA THR A 242 -6.91 -4.66 7.36
C THR A 242 -8.32 -5.22 7.44
N ARG A 243 -8.75 -5.69 8.61
CA ARG A 243 -10.13 -6.14 8.80
C ARG A 243 -11.08 -4.95 8.88
N ASP A 244 -10.76 -3.96 9.69
CA ASP A 244 -11.47 -2.69 9.82
C ASP A 244 -10.50 -1.63 10.35
N LEU A 245 -10.46 -0.45 9.73
CA LEU A 245 -9.60 0.65 10.17
C LEU A 245 -9.82 1.03 11.65
N GLY A 246 -11.04 0.88 12.16
CA GLY A 246 -11.42 1.35 13.49
C GLY A 246 -11.20 2.86 13.66
N ASP A 247 -11.36 3.36 14.88
CA ASP A 247 -11.15 4.79 15.15
C ASP A 247 -9.68 5.18 14.98
N THR A 248 -8.75 4.35 15.44
CA THR A 248 -7.31 4.62 15.35
C THR A 248 -6.81 4.67 13.91
N GLY A 249 -7.20 3.71 13.06
CA GLY A 249 -6.80 3.71 11.64
C GLY A 249 -7.42 4.87 10.88
N ARG A 250 -8.69 5.21 11.15
CA ARG A 250 -9.32 6.42 10.57
C ARG A 250 -8.60 7.69 11.00
N GLN A 251 -8.25 7.83 12.27
CA GLN A 251 -7.48 8.99 12.75
C GLN A 251 -6.10 9.08 12.09
N ALA A 252 -5.40 7.95 11.91
CA ALA A 252 -4.10 7.91 11.24
C ALA A 252 -4.18 8.33 9.77
N VAL A 253 -5.21 7.88 9.05
CA VAL A 253 -5.44 8.28 7.66
C VAL A 253 -5.79 9.77 7.56
N ALA A 254 -6.73 10.25 8.40
CA ALA A 254 -7.10 11.66 8.44
C ALA A 254 -5.89 12.55 8.75
N PHE A 255 -5.08 12.17 9.74
CA PHE A 255 -3.87 12.89 10.10
C PHE A 255 -2.84 12.95 8.97
N LEU A 256 -2.64 11.86 8.21
CA LEU A 256 -1.76 11.86 7.05
C LEU A 256 -2.23 12.87 5.99
N PHE A 257 -3.54 12.92 5.75
CA PHE A 257 -4.13 13.80 4.74
C PHE A 257 -4.06 15.27 5.18
N ASP A 258 -4.42 15.57 6.43
CA ASP A 258 -4.33 16.91 7.01
C ASP A 258 -2.90 17.44 6.97
N MET A 259 -1.91 16.62 7.35
CA MET A 259 -0.51 17.01 7.28
C MET A 259 -0.07 17.27 5.84
N ALA A 260 -0.43 16.38 4.91
CA ALA A 260 -0.06 16.52 3.50
C ALA A 260 -0.67 17.79 2.89
N MET A 261 -1.93 18.12 3.24
CA MET A 261 -2.59 19.37 2.85
C MET A 261 -1.88 20.59 3.43
N GLN A 262 -1.59 20.60 4.73
CA GLN A 262 -0.91 21.71 5.41
C GLN A 262 0.49 22.00 4.85
N LYS A 263 1.21 20.95 4.42
CA LYS A 263 2.52 21.06 3.78
C LYS A 263 2.45 21.39 2.28
N GLY A 264 1.25 21.51 1.71
CA GLY A 264 1.04 21.77 0.28
C GLY A 264 1.50 20.63 -0.63
N ILE A 265 1.58 19.40 -0.10
CA ILE A 265 1.98 18.21 -0.86
C ILE A 265 0.82 17.72 -1.72
N ILE A 266 -0.41 17.84 -1.20
CA ILE A 266 -1.65 17.49 -1.89
C ILE A 266 -2.60 18.71 -1.92
N PRO A 267 -3.58 18.76 -2.85
CA PRO A 267 -4.57 19.83 -2.90
C PRO A 267 -5.42 19.89 -1.62
N GLN A 268 -5.84 21.12 -1.26
CA GLN A 268 -6.84 21.35 -0.20
C GLN A 268 -8.21 20.86 -0.66
N GLN A 269 -8.86 20.02 0.15
CA GLN A 269 -10.11 19.35 -0.20
C GLN A 269 -10.97 19.12 1.05
N GLU A 270 -12.28 19.36 0.96
CA GLU A 270 -13.25 19.18 2.06
C GLU A 270 -14.14 17.94 1.86
N LEU A 271 -13.66 16.95 1.11
CA LEU A 271 -14.43 15.72 0.83
C LEU A 271 -14.21 14.65 1.90
N ASP A 272 -15.28 13.93 2.24
CA ASP A 272 -15.21 12.78 3.13
C ASP A 272 -14.26 11.71 2.58
N ILE A 273 -13.35 11.22 3.40
CA ILE A 273 -12.34 10.22 2.99
C ILE A 273 -12.99 8.84 2.75
N TRP A 274 -14.03 8.50 3.50
CA TRP A 274 -14.58 7.14 3.60
C TRP A 274 -15.90 6.99 2.88
N ILE A 275 -16.27 5.74 2.57
CA ILE A 275 -17.67 5.42 2.30
C ILE A 275 -18.52 5.64 3.56
N PRO A 276 -19.77 6.12 3.44
CA PRO A 276 -20.68 6.21 4.58
C PRO A 276 -20.89 4.86 5.25
N LEU A 277 -20.83 4.84 6.58
CA LEU A 277 -21.21 3.66 7.38
C LEU A 277 -22.68 3.31 7.12
N GLU A 278 -23.02 2.03 7.24
CA GLU A 278 -24.41 1.61 7.23
C GLU A 278 -25.12 2.12 8.49
N GLN A 279 -26.33 2.66 8.30
CA GLN A 279 -27.23 3.06 9.38
C GLN A 279 -28.05 1.86 9.85
#